data_AF-A0A416NNR3-F1
#
_entry.id   AF-A0A416NNR3-F1
#
_cell.length_a   1.000
_cell.length_b   1.000
_cell.length_c   1.000
_cell.angle_alpha   90.00
_cell.angle_beta   90.00
_cell.angle_gamma   90.00
#
_symmetry.space_group_name_H-M   'P 1'
#
loop_
_entity.id
_entity.type
_entity.pdbx_description
1 polymer ?
#
loop_
_entity_poly.entity_id
_entity_poly.type
_entity_poly.pdbx_seq_one_letter_code
_entity_poly.pdbx_strand_id
1 'polypeptide(L)'
;MTVMEYINAHREDMEPCECVILPDGSVEEPQPSHIKKLEEISGEDKLTLNSRMEKNMEPIFFMVEYTGCMLVWSTRVVVPSHPTAAQEETLENLYFAAMLAPGYHREQVGPTYEECVKKAKELH
;
A
#
# COMPACT_ATOMS: atom_id res chain seq x y z
N MET A 1 -4.28 6.45 11.34
CA MET A 1 -5.64 6.86 11.78
C MET A 1 -6.64 5.75 11.43
N THR A 2 -7.83 5.76 11.99
CA THR A 2 -8.90 4.84 11.55
C THR A 2 -9.43 5.24 10.17
N VAL A 3 -10.04 4.30 9.44
CA VAL A 3 -10.63 4.59 8.13
C VAL A 3 -11.73 5.65 8.21
N MET A 4 -12.52 5.68 9.29
CA MET A 4 -13.59 6.66 9.45
C MET A 4 -13.04 8.07 9.72
N GLU A 5 -11.96 8.20 10.47
CA GLU A 5 -11.26 9.48 10.65
C GLU A 5 -10.74 10.01 9.31
N TYR A 6 -10.13 9.13 8.51
CA TYR A 6 -9.65 9.47 7.17
C TYR A 6 -10.80 9.93 6.26
N ILE A 7 -11.87 9.14 6.14
CA ILE A 7 -13.04 9.50 5.32
C ILE A 7 -13.60 10.87 5.72
N ASN A 8 -13.75 11.12 7.02
CA ASN A 8 -14.29 12.40 7.49
C ASN A 8 -13.37 13.58 7.16
N ALA A 9 -12.06 13.38 7.17
CA ALA A 9 -11.09 14.42 6.84
C ALA A 9 -11.05 14.73 5.33
N HIS A 10 -11.28 13.74 4.46
CA HIS A 10 -11.02 13.84 3.02
C HIS A 10 -12.26 13.82 2.12
N ARG A 11 -13.45 13.54 2.65
CA ARG A 11 -14.69 13.42 1.85
C ARG A 11 -15.05 14.66 1.02
N GLU A 12 -14.50 15.84 1.37
CA GLU A 12 -14.78 17.11 0.67
C GLU A 12 -13.63 17.51 -0.26
N ASP A 13 -12.54 16.73 -0.32
CA ASP A 13 -11.41 16.98 -1.19
C ASP A 13 -11.79 16.77 -2.65
N MET A 14 -11.24 17.60 -3.55
CA MET A 14 -11.51 17.50 -4.98
C MET A 14 -10.89 16.24 -5.61
N GLU A 15 -9.84 15.68 -4.99
CA GLU A 15 -9.17 14.44 -5.40
C GLU A 15 -9.30 13.44 -4.26
N PRO A 16 -10.35 12.60 -4.27
CA PRO A 16 -10.93 12.12 -3.03
C PRO A 16 -10.19 10.97 -2.34
N CYS A 17 -9.11 10.41 -2.88
CA CYS A 17 -8.43 9.32 -2.18
C CYS A 17 -7.01 9.05 -2.65
N GLU A 18 -6.06 9.27 -1.75
CA GLU A 18 -4.73 8.67 -1.81
C GLU A 18 -4.30 8.30 -0.39
N CYS A 19 -4.06 7.01 -0.12
CA CYS A 19 -3.62 6.57 1.20
C CYS A 19 -2.84 5.25 1.18
N VAL A 20 -2.27 4.91 2.33
CA VAL A 20 -1.63 3.62 2.62
C VAL A 20 -2.45 2.90 3.68
N ILE A 21 -2.87 1.66 3.40
CA ILE A 21 -3.56 0.82 4.40
C ILE A 21 -2.52 -0.13 5.01
N LEU A 22 -2.27 0.03 6.31
CA LEU A 22 -1.35 -0.81 7.07
C LEU A 22 -1.93 -2.21 7.31
N PRO A 23 -1.10 -3.22 7.65
CA PRO A 23 -1.57 -4.59 7.89
C PRO A 23 -2.67 -4.74 8.96
N ASP A 24 -2.72 -3.81 9.91
CA ASP A 24 -3.73 -3.76 10.97
C ASP A 24 -5.05 -3.08 10.53
N GLY A 25 -5.15 -2.63 9.27
CA GLY A 25 -6.31 -1.94 8.70
C GLY A 25 -6.32 -0.43 8.98
N SER A 26 -5.37 0.10 9.74
CA SER A 26 -5.25 1.55 9.90
C SER A 26 -4.77 2.22 8.61
N VAL A 27 -5.07 3.51 8.48
CA VAL A 27 -4.76 4.31 7.29
C VAL A 27 -3.71 5.36 7.61
N GLU A 28 -2.74 5.51 6.73
CA GLU A 28 -1.77 6.61 6.73
C GLU A 28 -1.87 7.44 5.45
N GLU A 29 -1.63 8.74 5.61
CA GLU A 29 -1.45 9.66 4.49
C GLU A 29 -0.18 9.30 3.74
N PRO A 30 -0.19 9.30 2.40
CA PRO A 30 0.96 8.87 1.62
C PRO A 30 1.99 9.99 1.50
N GLN A 31 2.04 10.96 2.42
CA GLN A 31 2.91 12.13 2.31
C GLN A 31 4.37 11.77 2.63
N PRO A 32 5.36 12.30 1.88
CA PRO A 32 5.23 13.18 0.71
C PRO A 32 4.92 12.45 -0.62
N SER A 33 5.03 11.12 -0.65
CA SER A 33 4.55 10.25 -1.74
C SER A 33 4.40 8.80 -1.25
N HIS A 34 3.58 7.97 -1.90
CA HIS A 34 3.39 6.57 -1.46
C HIS A 34 4.72 5.82 -1.29
N ILE A 35 5.66 5.98 -2.22
CA ILE A 35 6.98 5.34 -2.11
C ILE A 35 7.74 5.83 -0.88
N LYS A 36 7.74 7.15 -0.62
CA LYS A 36 8.42 7.69 0.57
C LYS A 36 7.79 7.21 1.86
N LYS A 37 6.45 7.13 1.90
CA LYS A 37 5.73 6.57 3.03
C LYS A 37 6.09 5.09 3.26
N LEU A 38 6.17 4.27 2.20
CA LEU A 38 6.58 2.87 2.34
C LEU A 38 8.06 2.71 2.74
N GLU A 39 8.96 3.59 2.26
CA GLU A 39 10.35 3.63 2.73
C GLU A 39 10.39 3.87 4.25
N GLU A 40 9.62 4.84 4.77
CA GLU A 40 9.52 5.11 6.21
C GLU A 40 8.97 3.91 7.00
N ILE A 41 7.86 3.31 6.53
CA ILE A 41 7.22 2.16 7.17
C ILE A 41 8.15 0.94 7.20
N SER A 42 8.97 0.76 6.15
CA SER A 42 9.90 -0.36 6.07
C SER A 42 10.97 -0.34 7.17
N GLY A 43 11.29 0.85 7.71
CA GLY A 43 12.40 1.06 8.64
C GLY A 43 13.80 0.93 8.02
N GLU A 44 13.89 0.74 6.71
CA GLU A 44 15.12 0.52 5.95
C GLU A 44 15.50 1.77 5.16
N ASP A 45 16.80 2.00 4.97
CA ASP A 45 17.23 3.07 4.08
C ASP A 45 17.07 2.69 2.60
N LYS A 46 16.97 3.72 1.74
CA LYS A 46 16.75 3.56 0.31
C LYS A 46 17.81 2.70 -0.39
N LEU A 47 19.09 2.77 0.00
CA LEU A 47 20.13 1.96 -0.65
C LEU A 47 19.94 0.49 -0.31
N THR A 48 19.62 0.20 0.95
CA THR A 48 19.34 -1.15 1.42
C THR A 48 18.14 -1.75 0.69
N LEU A 49 17.00 -1.04 0.60
CA LEU A 49 15.83 -1.49 -0.15
C LEU A 49 16.16 -1.75 -1.64
N ASN A 50 16.87 -0.83 -2.30
CA ASN A 50 17.24 -0.99 -3.71
C ASN A 50 18.18 -2.18 -3.93
N SER A 51 19.08 -2.48 -2.99
CA SER A 51 19.99 -3.62 -3.10
C SER A 51 19.30 -4.98 -2.98
N ARG A 52 18.12 -5.02 -2.33
CA ARG A 52 17.31 -6.23 -2.15
C ARG A 52 16.37 -6.49 -3.33
N MET A 53 16.06 -5.46 -4.10
CA MET A 53 15.17 -5.53 -5.25
C MET A 53 15.91 -6.01 -6.51
N GLU A 54 15.33 -6.95 -7.25
CA GLU A 54 15.91 -7.39 -8.53
C GLU A 54 15.79 -6.29 -9.61
N LYS A 55 16.75 -6.21 -10.53
CA LYS A 55 16.89 -5.08 -11.49
C LYS A 55 15.66 -4.79 -12.36
N ASN A 56 14.79 -5.78 -12.59
CA ASN A 56 13.63 -5.66 -13.46
C ASN A 56 12.30 -5.55 -12.69
N MET A 57 12.37 -5.51 -11.35
CA MET A 57 11.19 -5.39 -10.51
C MET A 57 10.69 -3.96 -10.47
N GLU A 58 9.36 -3.81 -10.45
CA GLU A 58 8.74 -2.52 -10.21
C GLU A 58 8.83 -2.18 -8.72
N PRO A 59 9.38 -1.00 -8.36
CA PRO A 59 9.54 -0.61 -6.95
C PRO A 59 8.22 -0.62 -6.17
N ILE A 60 7.10 -0.25 -6.80
CA ILE A 60 5.78 -0.22 -6.14
C ILE A 60 5.38 -1.62 -5.64
N PHE A 61 5.45 -2.63 -6.50
CA PHE A 61 5.08 -4.00 -6.13
C PHE A 61 6.03 -4.59 -5.10
N PHE A 62 7.33 -4.34 -5.23
CA PHE A 62 8.31 -4.76 -4.24
C PHE A 62 8.02 -4.13 -2.87
N MET A 63 7.80 -2.82 -2.82
CA MET A 63 7.59 -2.10 -1.55
C MET A 63 6.26 -2.48 -0.89
N VAL A 64 5.19 -2.68 -1.66
CA VAL A 64 3.90 -3.20 -1.16
C VAL A 64 4.09 -4.55 -0.49
N GLU A 65 4.79 -5.47 -1.15
CA GLU A 65 5.04 -6.80 -0.61
C GLU A 65 5.99 -6.77 0.59
N TYR A 66 7.03 -5.93 0.53
CA TYR A 66 8.02 -5.81 1.59
C TYR A 66 7.40 -5.28 2.88
N THR A 67 6.53 -4.28 2.78
CA THR A 67 5.86 -3.67 3.93
C THR A 67 4.58 -4.41 4.33
N GLY A 68 3.97 -5.17 3.41
CA GLY A 68 2.65 -5.77 3.58
C GLY A 68 1.50 -4.76 3.54
N CYS A 69 1.74 -3.52 3.13
CA CYS A 69 0.74 -2.46 3.07
C CYS A 69 -0.03 -2.47 1.74
N MET A 70 -1.26 -1.98 1.69
CA MET A 70 -1.92 -1.64 0.43
C MET A 70 -1.65 -0.17 0.06
N LEU A 71 -1.44 0.09 -1.23
CA LEU A 71 -1.41 1.46 -1.75
C LEU A 71 -2.72 1.76 -2.47
N VAL A 72 -3.33 2.88 -2.10
CA VAL A 72 -4.63 3.30 -2.61
C VAL A 72 -4.49 4.65 -3.30
N TRP A 73 -5.00 4.70 -4.52
CA TRP A 73 -5.38 5.88 -5.27
C TRP A 73 -6.87 5.76 -5.59
N SER A 74 -7.52 6.88 -5.92
CA SER A 74 -8.93 6.91 -6.32
C SER A 74 -9.26 5.92 -7.45
N THR A 75 -8.34 5.70 -8.39
CA THR A 75 -8.55 4.85 -9.58
C THR A 75 -7.76 3.55 -9.57
N ARG A 76 -6.87 3.35 -8.60
CA ARG A 76 -5.94 2.22 -8.58
C ARG A 76 -5.69 1.77 -7.15
N VAL A 77 -5.65 0.46 -6.92
CA VAL A 77 -5.26 -0.12 -5.65
C VAL A 77 -4.25 -1.22 -5.91
N VAL A 78 -3.10 -1.14 -5.25
CA VAL A 78 -2.08 -2.18 -5.27
C VAL A 78 -2.10 -2.91 -3.93
N VAL A 79 -2.34 -4.21 -3.96
CA VAL A 79 -2.48 -5.05 -2.76
C VAL A 79 -1.32 -6.05 -2.65
N PRO A 80 -0.87 -6.39 -1.43
CA PRO A 80 0.14 -7.43 -1.25
C PRO A 80 -0.37 -8.80 -1.69
N SER A 81 0.53 -9.77 -1.82
CA SER A 81 0.20 -11.16 -2.18
C SER A 81 -0.86 -11.77 -1.25
N HIS A 82 -0.76 -11.48 0.05
CA HIS A 82 -1.66 -11.97 1.10
C HIS A 82 -2.20 -10.82 1.95
N PRO A 83 -3.24 -10.09 1.48
CA PRO A 83 -3.83 -9.00 2.24
C PRO A 83 -4.54 -9.52 3.49
N THR A 84 -4.49 -8.75 4.58
CA THR A 84 -5.20 -9.10 5.81
C THR A 84 -6.69 -8.79 5.70
N ALA A 85 -7.51 -9.48 6.52
CA ALA A 85 -8.94 -9.18 6.59
C ALA A 85 -9.23 -7.73 6.99
N ALA A 86 -8.40 -7.16 7.88
CA ALA A 86 -8.52 -5.77 8.31
C ALA A 86 -8.24 -4.79 7.17
N GLN A 87 -7.28 -5.11 6.29
CA GLN A 87 -7.01 -4.29 5.10
C GLN A 87 -8.17 -4.34 4.10
N GLU A 88 -8.72 -5.53 3.84
CA GLU A 88 -9.88 -5.68 2.94
C GLU A 88 -11.11 -4.96 3.48
N GLU A 89 -11.40 -5.06 4.80
CA GLU A 89 -12.49 -4.32 5.43
C GLU A 89 -12.30 -2.79 5.30
N THR A 90 -11.08 -2.29 5.52
CA THR A 90 -10.77 -0.88 5.32
C THR A 90 -10.94 -0.46 3.86
N LEU A 91 -10.50 -1.27 2.91
CA LEU A 91 -10.67 -1.00 1.48
C LEU A 91 -12.15 -0.97 1.07
N GLU A 92 -12.96 -1.90 1.58
CA GLU A 92 -14.41 -1.92 1.38
C GLU A 92 -15.07 -0.65 1.94
N ASN A 93 -14.67 -0.21 3.13
CA ASN A 93 -15.18 1.04 3.72
C ASN A 93 -14.87 2.27 2.85
N LEU A 94 -13.65 2.36 2.29
CA LEU A 94 -13.30 3.43 1.34
C LEU A 94 -14.14 3.37 0.06
N TYR A 95 -14.38 2.16 -0.47
CA TYR A 95 -15.25 1.97 -1.63
C TYR A 95 -16.70 2.40 -1.36
N PHE A 96 -17.30 1.95 -0.26
CA PHE A 96 -18.69 2.30 0.09
C PHE A 96 -18.87 3.77 0.44
N ALA A 97 -17.83 4.44 0.94
CA ALA A 97 -17.81 5.87 1.16
C ALA A 97 -17.59 6.69 -0.13
N ALA A 98 -17.54 6.05 -1.31
CA ALA A 98 -17.29 6.66 -2.61
C ALA A 98 -15.94 7.40 -2.70
N MET A 99 -14.95 6.98 -1.90
CA MET A 99 -13.57 7.48 -1.98
C MET A 99 -12.85 6.89 -3.20
N LEU A 100 -13.25 5.69 -3.64
CA LEU A 100 -12.74 5.02 -4.83
C LEU A 100 -13.68 5.19 -6.02
N ALA A 101 -13.09 5.34 -7.20
CA ALA A 101 -13.81 5.36 -8.46
C ALA A 101 -14.54 4.02 -8.69
N PRO A 102 -15.78 4.04 -9.22
CA PRO A 102 -16.44 2.83 -9.67
C PRO A 102 -15.57 2.09 -10.69
N GLY A 103 -15.23 0.83 -10.40
CA GLY A 103 -14.38 0.01 -11.27
C GLY A 103 -12.89 0.37 -11.23
N TYR A 104 -12.40 0.92 -10.12
CA TYR A 104 -10.96 1.12 -9.89
C TYR A 104 -10.15 -0.14 -10.22
N HIS A 105 -8.91 0.06 -10.69
CA HIS A 105 -8.04 -1.03 -11.06
C HIS A 105 -7.37 -1.64 -9.81
N ARG A 106 -7.68 -2.90 -9.51
CA ARG A 106 -7.03 -3.63 -8.41
C ARG A 106 -5.92 -4.52 -8.97
N GLU A 107 -4.70 -4.30 -8.51
CA GLU A 107 -3.51 -5.06 -8.88
C GLU A 107 -2.96 -5.78 -7.66
N GLN A 108 -2.83 -7.10 -7.76
CA GLN A 108 -2.25 -7.92 -6.71
C GLN A 108 -0.80 -8.23 -7.04
N VAL A 109 0.06 -8.09 -6.05
CA VAL A 109 1.47 -8.45 -6.20
C VAL A 109 1.60 -9.94 -6.52
N GLY A 110 2.42 -10.24 -7.54
CA GLY A 110 2.65 -11.59 -8.02
C GLY A 110 3.70 -12.38 -7.22
N PRO A 111 3.74 -13.71 -7.40
CA PRO A 111 4.58 -14.62 -6.60
C PRO A 111 6.09 -14.35 -6.73
N THR A 112 6.54 -13.77 -7.84
CA THR A 112 7.95 -13.41 -8.03
C THR A 112 8.43 -12.37 -7.01
N TYR A 113 7.55 -11.44 -6.61
CA TYR A 113 7.86 -10.44 -5.60
C TYR A 113 7.82 -11.03 -4.19
N GLU A 114 6.86 -11.91 -3.91
CA GLU A 114 6.78 -12.65 -2.64
C GLU A 114 8.07 -13.44 -2.38
N GLU A 115 8.56 -14.18 -3.38
CA GLU A 115 9.82 -14.92 -3.27
C GLU A 115 11.03 -14.00 -3.04
N CYS A 116 11.08 -12.87 -3.73
CA CYS A 116 12.16 -11.89 -3.58
C CYS A 116 12.15 -11.26 -2.19
N VAL A 117 10.99 -10.81 -1.71
CA VAL A 117 10.83 -10.23 -0.38
C VAL A 117 11.14 -11.24 0.72
N LYS A 118 10.73 -12.50 0.55
CA LYS A 118 11.09 -13.58 1.49
C LYS A 118 12.60 -13.71 1.64
N LYS A 119 13.34 -13.83 0.52
CA LYS A 119 14.81 -13.87 0.53
C LYS A 119 15.41 -12.61 1.14
N ALA A 120 14.85 -11.45 0.81
CA ALA A 120 15.30 -10.15 1.30
C ALA A 120 15.18 -10.00 2.83
N LYS A 121 14.15 -10.61 3.43
CA LYS A 121 13.92 -10.60 4.89
C LYS A 121 14.70 -11.69 5.64
N GLU A 122 14.98 -12.84 5.02
CA GLU A 122 15.79 -13.92 5.61
C GLU A 122 17.28 -13.58 5.77
N LEU A 123 17.76 -12.51 5.13
CA LEU A 123 19.13 -12.00 5.27
C LEU A 123 19.35 -11.16 6.55
N HIS A 124 18.41 -11.17 7.49
CA HIS A 124 18.42 -10.44 8.78
C HIS A 124 18.21 -11.42 9.93
#